data_AF-A0A6P1MI01-F1
#
_entry.id   AF-A0A6P1MI01-F1
#
_cell.length_a   1.000
_cell.length_b   1.000
_cell.length_c   1.000
_cell.angle_alpha   90.00
_cell.angle_beta   90.00
_cell.angle_gamma   90.00
#
_symmetry.space_group_name_H-M   'P 1'
#
loop_
_entity.id
_entity.type
_entity.pdbx_description
1 polymer ?
#
loop_
_entity_poly.entity_id
_entity_poly.type
_entity_poly.pdbx_seq_one_letter_code
_entity_poly.pdbx_strand_id
1 'polypeptide(L)'
;MNMTNDVYSLISYILYGDFGLFTIVPYFLFKILFPIITSFYLLQLFLVESNLLKILSFKMDRRLNKLGLSSNTLLPLLLGFGCVTVALGALQLTGNARERRIAQILLCLIIPCSAQLVINTVLVFQTSKKYLLAYIVIISLIFLIISYLLNLLFPGDCHSQRNCSHKYKCRYYFMVPKLLPLLCQSVRSSISFLVETAVPFAVGNIIVSILYYFGLIHKLCIFTAPVFCNFLKLPAESAAIFILSIIKKDLGAASLLALFSNGGFTEPQIFICTVMLTLFVPCLASMIILFKHEKKIICISVWFLCIIMSLILGKILSILLILP
;
A
#
# COMPACT_ATOMS: atom_id res chain seq x y z
N MET A 1 -9.14 43.41 13.37
CA MET A 1 -8.17 43.20 12.27
C MET A 1 -8.37 41.77 11.75
N ASN A 2 -9.46 41.55 11.02
CA ASN A 2 -9.55 41.26 9.56
C ASN A 2 -9.66 39.76 9.24
N MET A 3 -10.77 39.14 9.68
CA MET A 3 -11.16 37.77 9.28
C MET A 3 -11.30 37.59 7.76
N THR A 4 -11.51 38.67 6.99
CA THR A 4 -11.58 38.61 5.51
C THR A 4 -10.21 38.38 4.88
N ASN A 5 -9.13 38.94 5.43
CA ASN A 5 -7.77 38.71 4.94
C ASN A 5 -7.32 37.26 5.20
N ASP A 6 -7.77 36.68 6.31
CA ASP A 6 -7.47 35.28 6.67
C ASP A 6 -8.19 34.27 5.74
N VAL A 7 -9.39 34.60 5.27
CA VAL A 7 -10.13 33.72 4.35
C VAL A 7 -9.52 33.76 2.96
N TYR A 8 -9.16 34.93 2.44
CA TYR A 8 -8.49 35.04 1.14
C TYR A 8 -7.08 34.41 1.16
N SER A 9 -6.31 34.60 2.23
CA SER A 9 -5.01 33.95 2.38
C SER A 9 -5.14 32.44 2.45
N LEU A 10 -6.12 31.91 3.21
CA LEU A 10 -6.38 30.47 3.32
C LEU A 10 -6.86 29.87 1.98
N ILE A 11 -7.75 30.55 1.25
CA ILE A 11 -8.20 30.09 -0.09
C ILE A 11 -7.02 30.09 -1.08
N SER A 12 -6.21 31.14 -1.10
CA SER A 12 -5.02 31.20 -1.96
C SER A 12 -4.01 30.11 -1.61
N TYR A 13 -3.83 29.78 -0.33
CA TYR A 13 -2.97 28.71 0.14
C TYR A 13 -3.49 27.32 -0.27
N ILE A 14 -4.81 27.08 -0.19
CA ILE A 14 -5.42 25.81 -0.66
C ILE A 14 -5.29 25.65 -2.18
N LEU A 15 -5.38 26.74 -2.95
CA LEU A 15 -5.31 26.67 -4.41
C LEU A 15 -3.87 26.56 -4.93
N TYR A 16 -2.93 27.34 -4.36
CA TYR A 16 -1.58 27.54 -4.89
C TYR A 16 -0.42 27.23 -3.91
N GLY A 17 -0.70 26.85 -2.67
CA GLY A 17 0.34 26.57 -1.68
C GLY A 17 1.14 25.28 -1.96
N ASP A 18 1.98 24.88 -1.00
CA ASP A 18 2.86 23.71 -1.09
C ASP A 18 2.13 22.36 -1.24
N PHE A 19 0.79 22.34 -1.07
CA PHE A 19 -0.10 21.22 -1.35
C PHE A 19 -1.29 21.64 -2.25
N GLY A 20 -1.09 22.70 -3.05
CA GLY A 20 -2.11 23.38 -3.82
C GLY A 20 -2.91 22.46 -4.75
N LEU A 21 -4.24 22.66 -4.74
CA LEU A 21 -5.18 21.86 -5.52
C LEU A 21 -4.90 21.95 -7.02
N PHE A 22 -4.63 23.14 -7.55
CA PHE A 22 -4.51 23.34 -9.01
C PHE A 22 -3.09 23.16 -9.54
N THR A 23 -2.08 23.19 -8.68
CA THR A 23 -0.68 23.00 -9.07
C THR A 23 -0.24 21.56 -8.89
N ILE A 24 -0.33 21.03 -7.67
CA ILE A 24 0.26 19.75 -7.32
C ILE A 24 -0.60 18.56 -7.74
N VAL A 25 -1.93 18.68 -7.67
CA VAL A 25 -2.83 17.58 -8.07
C VAL A 25 -2.68 17.22 -9.55
N PRO A 26 -2.83 18.14 -10.52
CA PRO A 26 -2.67 17.78 -11.92
C PRO A 26 -1.22 17.40 -12.26
N TYR A 27 -0.23 18.09 -11.68
CA TYR A 27 1.18 17.73 -11.88
C TYR A 27 1.45 16.29 -11.43
N PHE A 28 1.02 15.92 -10.22
CA PHE A 28 1.24 14.59 -9.69
C PHE A 28 0.44 13.53 -10.45
N LEU A 29 -0.84 13.77 -10.76
CA LEU A 29 -1.69 12.83 -11.49
C LEU A 29 -1.17 12.55 -12.91
N PHE A 30 -0.87 13.60 -13.69
CA PHE A 30 -0.49 13.44 -15.09
C PHE A 30 0.99 13.11 -15.28
N LYS A 31 1.89 13.73 -14.52
CA LYS A 31 3.34 13.59 -14.75
C LYS A 31 3.96 12.40 -14.02
N ILE A 32 3.53 12.13 -12.80
CA ILE A 32 4.12 11.08 -11.96
C ILE A 32 3.24 9.83 -12.02
N LEU A 33 1.97 9.95 -11.65
CA LEU A 33 1.10 8.81 -11.42
C LEU A 33 0.72 8.08 -12.72
N PHE A 34 0.32 8.81 -13.78
CA PHE A 34 -0.09 8.23 -15.05
C PHE A 34 0.94 7.27 -15.68
N PRO A 35 2.21 7.65 -15.88
CA PRO A 35 3.18 6.74 -16.50
C PRO A 35 3.49 5.51 -15.62
N ILE A 36 3.54 5.70 -14.30
CA ILE A 36 3.80 4.61 -13.35
C ILE A 36 2.67 3.58 -13.40
N ILE A 37 1.42 4.04 -13.31
CA ILE A 37 0.25 3.18 -13.33
C ILE A 37 0.08 2.48 -14.68
N THR A 38 0.31 3.19 -15.79
CA THR A 38 0.23 2.61 -17.14
C THR A 38 1.26 1.50 -17.35
N SER A 39 2.49 1.69 -16.86
CA SER A 39 3.53 0.66 -16.91
C SER A 39 3.13 -0.56 -16.06
N PHE A 40 2.60 -0.33 -14.86
CA PHE A 40 2.16 -1.40 -13.98
C PHE A 40 0.99 -2.21 -14.58
N TYR A 41 -0.05 -1.54 -15.09
CA TYR A 41 -1.17 -2.22 -15.74
C TYR A 41 -0.74 -2.98 -16.99
N LEU A 42 0.24 -2.48 -17.74
CA LEU A 42 0.77 -3.17 -18.91
C LEU A 42 1.42 -4.50 -18.48
N LEU A 43 2.31 -4.47 -17.50
CA LEU A 43 2.96 -5.68 -16.96
C LEU A 43 1.94 -6.67 -16.39
N GLN A 44 0.92 -6.13 -15.72
CA GLN A 44 -0.14 -6.93 -15.15
C GLN A 44 -1.02 -7.60 -16.21
N LEU A 45 -1.49 -6.86 -17.21
CA LEU A 45 -2.28 -7.39 -18.32
C LEU A 45 -1.46 -8.42 -19.10
N PHE A 46 -0.16 -8.17 -19.28
CA PHE A 46 0.75 -9.14 -19.88
C PHE A 46 0.79 -10.46 -19.09
N LEU A 47 0.89 -10.41 -17.75
CA LEU A 47 0.87 -11.60 -16.89
C LEU A 47 -0.49 -12.33 -16.88
N VAL A 48 -1.60 -11.59 -17.05
CA VAL A 48 -2.96 -12.15 -17.10
C VAL A 48 -3.21 -12.83 -18.44
N GLU A 49 -2.94 -12.16 -19.55
CA GLU A 49 -3.18 -12.67 -20.89
C GLU A 49 -2.25 -13.83 -21.25
N SER A 50 -1.03 -13.84 -20.70
CA SER A 50 -0.08 -14.95 -20.91
C SER A 50 -0.42 -16.24 -20.17
N ASN A 51 -1.52 -16.27 -19.41
CA ASN A 51 -1.93 -17.35 -18.53
C ASN A 51 -0.89 -17.72 -17.43
N LEU A 52 0.19 -16.94 -17.25
CA LEU A 52 1.18 -17.17 -16.19
C LEU A 52 0.52 -17.20 -14.81
N LEU A 53 -0.40 -16.27 -14.57
CA LEU A 53 -1.12 -16.17 -13.31
C LEU A 53 -2.00 -17.41 -13.04
N LYS A 54 -2.59 -18.01 -14.07
CA LYS A 54 -3.38 -19.24 -13.93
C LYS A 54 -2.50 -20.44 -13.59
N ILE A 55 -1.34 -20.56 -14.25
CA ILE A 55 -0.34 -21.61 -13.97
C ILE A 55 0.18 -21.47 -12.53
N LEU A 56 0.54 -20.25 -12.13
CA LEU A 56 1.01 -19.97 -10.78
C LEU A 56 -0.05 -20.28 -9.73
N SER A 57 -1.31 -19.87 -9.98
CA SER A 57 -2.43 -20.14 -9.09
C SER A 57 -2.63 -21.64 -8.85
N PHE A 58 -2.62 -22.46 -9.90
CA PHE A 58 -2.74 -23.91 -9.77
C PHE A 58 -1.58 -24.53 -8.97
N LYS A 59 -0.34 -24.06 -9.20
CA LYS A 59 0.83 -24.56 -8.47
C LYS A 59 0.83 -24.14 -6.99
N MET A 60 0.30 -22.96 -6.69
CA MET A 60 0.23 -22.42 -5.34
C MET A 60 -1.00 -22.85 -4.56
N ASP A 61 -1.99 -23.48 -5.19
CA ASP A 61 -3.26 -23.87 -4.55
C ASP A 61 -3.07 -24.67 -3.26
N ARG A 62 -2.14 -25.64 -3.23
CA ARG A 62 -1.82 -26.41 -2.01
C ARG A 62 -1.23 -25.55 -0.88
N ARG A 63 -0.44 -24.52 -1.22
CA ARG A 63 0.18 -23.63 -0.24
C ARG A 63 -0.84 -22.62 0.28
N LEU A 64 -1.67 -22.07 -0.60
CA LEU A 64 -2.73 -21.12 -0.24
C LEU A 64 -3.81 -21.76 0.63
N ASN A 65 -4.20 -23.00 0.35
CA ASN A 65 -5.18 -23.70 1.18
C ASN A 65 -4.68 -23.89 2.63
N LYS A 66 -3.36 -24.02 2.85
CA LYS A 66 -2.78 -24.04 4.22
C LYS A 66 -2.88 -22.68 4.93
N LEU A 67 -2.95 -21.60 4.17
CA LEU A 67 -3.10 -20.23 4.65
C LEU A 67 -4.56 -19.78 4.74
N GLY A 68 -5.53 -20.66 4.48
CA GLY A 68 -6.95 -20.31 4.51
C GLY A 68 -7.43 -19.55 3.26
N LEU A 69 -6.70 -19.65 2.15
CA LEU A 69 -6.96 -18.91 0.89
C LEU A 69 -7.19 -19.89 -0.27
N SER A 70 -8.08 -19.54 -1.20
CA SER A 70 -8.25 -20.27 -2.46
C SER A 70 -7.39 -19.70 -3.58
N SER A 71 -7.13 -20.50 -4.61
CA SER A 71 -6.48 -20.09 -5.87
C SER A 71 -7.14 -18.88 -6.54
N ASN A 72 -8.43 -18.64 -6.32
CA ASN A 72 -9.15 -17.47 -6.84
C ASN A 72 -8.72 -16.16 -6.18
N THR A 73 -8.26 -16.20 -4.93
CA THR A 73 -7.75 -15.00 -4.22
C THR A 73 -6.33 -14.62 -4.59
N LEU A 74 -5.57 -15.53 -5.23
CA LEU A 74 -4.20 -15.25 -5.68
C LEU A 74 -4.14 -14.14 -6.72
N LEU A 75 -5.12 -14.09 -7.63
CA LEU A 75 -5.17 -13.07 -8.66
C LEU A 75 -5.36 -11.66 -8.04
N PRO A 76 -6.35 -11.41 -7.17
CA PRO A 76 -6.45 -10.15 -6.43
C PRO A 76 -5.25 -9.82 -5.55
N LEU A 77 -4.64 -10.81 -4.88
CA LEU A 77 -3.42 -10.58 -4.10
C LEU A 77 -2.28 -10.05 -4.98
N LEU A 78 -2.12 -10.60 -6.19
CA LEU A 78 -1.12 -10.12 -7.14
C LEU A 78 -1.49 -8.77 -7.75
N LEU A 79 -2.78 -8.49 -7.94
CA LEU A 79 -3.28 -7.15 -8.30
C LEU A 79 -2.93 -6.08 -7.26
N GLY A 80 -2.83 -6.45 -5.99
CA GLY A 80 -2.51 -5.54 -4.89
C GLY A 80 -1.15 -4.86 -5.00
N PHE A 81 -0.16 -5.52 -5.62
CA PHE A 81 1.18 -4.94 -5.82
C PHE A 81 1.14 -3.67 -6.70
N GLY A 82 0.07 -3.47 -7.46
CA GLY A 82 -0.16 -2.24 -8.22
C GLY A 82 -0.86 -1.20 -7.38
N CYS A 83 -2.16 -1.43 -7.17
CA CYS A 83 -2.99 -0.59 -6.33
C CYS A 83 -3.92 -1.45 -5.47
N VAL A 84 -3.81 -1.25 -4.15
CA VAL A 84 -4.61 -1.98 -3.16
C VAL A 84 -6.10 -1.73 -3.34
N THR A 85 -6.50 -0.54 -3.78
CA THR A 85 -7.92 -0.17 -3.99
C THR A 85 -8.60 -1.06 -5.03
N VAL A 86 -7.96 -1.28 -6.17
CA VAL A 86 -8.49 -2.09 -7.27
C VAL A 86 -8.51 -3.57 -6.88
N ALA A 87 -7.49 -4.03 -6.16
CA ALA A 87 -7.44 -5.39 -5.64
C ALA A 87 -8.57 -5.67 -4.64
N LEU A 88 -8.90 -4.72 -3.76
CA LEU A 88 -10.03 -4.82 -2.83
C LEU A 88 -11.38 -4.88 -3.58
N GLY A 89 -11.51 -4.16 -4.69
CA GLY A 89 -12.66 -4.27 -5.60
C GLY A 89 -12.77 -5.66 -6.21
N ALA A 90 -11.68 -6.16 -6.80
CA ALA A 90 -11.64 -7.48 -7.45
C ALA A 90 -11.93 -8.65 -6.49
N LEU A 91 -11.57 -8.52 -5.22
CA LEU A 91 -11.84 -9.53 -4.20
C LEU A 91 -13.33 -9.79 -3.97
N GLN A 92 -14.20 -8.85 -4.33
CA GLN A 92 -15.65 -9.01 -4.17
C GLN A 92 -16.24 -10.05 -5.11
N LEU A 93 -15.55 -10.34 -6.22
CA LEU A 93 -15.91 -11.41 -7.15
C LEU A 93 -15.65 -12.80 -6.54
N THR A 94 -14.94 -12.88 -5.41
CA THR A 94 -14.71 -14.15 -4.70
C THR A 94 -15.95 -14.53 -3.90
N GLY A 95 -16.50 -15.73 -4.13
CA GLY A 95 -17.77 -16.15 -3.53
C GLY A 95 -17.74 -16.42 -2.02
N ASN A 96 -16.56 -16.63 -1.41
CA ASN A 96 -16.46 -16.97 0.01
C ASN A 96 -16.11 -15.73 0.86
N ALA A 97 -17.03 -15.31 1.72
CA ALA A 97 -16.86 -14.13 2.58
C ALA A 97 -15.73 -14.29 3.62
N ARG A 98 -15.38 -15.52 4.00
CA ARG A 98 -14.23 -15.78 4.90
C ARG A 98 -12.92 -15.51 4.18
N GLU A 99 -12.71 -16.16 3.03
CA GLU A 99 -11.49 -16.00 2.22
C GLU A 99 -11.31 -14.55 1.78
N ARG A 100 -12.42 -13.88 1.40
CA ARG A 100 -12.43 -12.47 1.05
C ARG A 100 -11.87 -11.61 2.18
N ARG A 101 -12.35 -11.78 3.41
CA ARG A 101 -11.88 -11.02 4.58
C ARG A 101 -10.42 -11.26 4.87
N ILE A 102 -9.96 -12.52 4.84
CA ILE A 102 -8.54 -12.85 5.02
C ILE A 102 -7.69 -12.12 3.98
N ALA A 103 -8.04 -12.25 2.69
CA ALA A 103 -7.30 -11.60 1.61
C ALA A 103 -7.31 -10.06 1.69
N GLN A 104 -8.43 -9.43 2.09
CA GLN A 104 -8.52 -7.98 2.29
C GLN A 104 -7.55 -7.50 3.38
N ILE A 105 -7.45 -8.22 4.50
CA ILE A 105 -6.55 -7.87 5.60
C ILE A 105 -5.09 -8.01 5.14
N LEU A 106 -4.76 -9.11 4.45
CA LEU A 106 -3.40 -9.32 3.90
C LEU A 106 -3.00 -8.21 2.91
N LEU A 107 -3.93 -7.82 2.03
CA LEU A 107 -3.72 -6.71 1.08
C LEU A 107 -3.44 -5.39 1.77
N CYS A 108 -4.18 -5.07 2.83
CA CYS A 108 -4.01 -3.81 3.53
C CYS A 108 -2.72 -3.76 4.35
N LEU A 109 -2.27 -4.91 4.86
CA LEU A 109 -1.20 -4.98 5.85
C LEU A 109 0.18 -5.26 5.23
N ILE A 110 0.27 -6.19 4.27
CA ILE A 110 1.58 -6.73 3.86
C ILE A 110 1.97 -6.33 2.45
N ILE A 111 1.00 -6.15 1.56
CA ILE A 111 1.28 -5.99 0.14
C ILE A 111 1.74 -4.55 -0.13
N PRO A 112 3.02 -4.33 -0.54
CA PRO A 112 3.48 -3.01 -0.91
C PRO A 112 2.79 -2.56 -2.18
N CYS A 113 2.24 -1.34 -2.19
CA CYS A 113 1.71 -0.74 -3.42
C CYS A 113 2.84 -0.37 -4.38
N SER A 114 2.50 -0.05 -5.62
CA SER A 114 3.46 0.35 -6.67
C SER A 114 4.42 1.47 -6.22
N ALA A 115 3.93 2.46 -5.48
CA ALA A 115 4.79 3.53 -4.94
C ALA A 115 5.83 3.02 -3.93
N GLN A 116 5.49 2.00 -3.14
CA GLN A 116 6.43 1.40 -2.18
C GLN A 116 7.44 0.48 -2.82
N LEU A 117 7.08 -0.17 -3.94
CA LEU A 117 8.06 -0.92 -4.72
C LEU A 117 9.20 -0.01 -5.20
N VAL A 118 8.91 1.24 -5.55
CA VAL A 118 9.93 2.23 -5.91
C VAL A 118 10.85 2.55 -4.73
N ILE A 119 10.31 2.81 -3.54
CA ILE A 119 11.13 3.07 -2.33
C ILE A 119 12.00 1.86 -1.99
N ASN A 120 11.43 0.65 -2.02
CA ASN A 120 12.15 -0.58 -1.74
C ASN A 120 13.30 -0.76 -2.72
N THR A 121 13.08 -0.39 -3.99
CA THR A 121 14.12 -0.38 -5.03
C THR A 121 15.23 0.62 -4.70
N VAL A 122 14.90 1.82 -4.24
CA VAL A 122 15.91 2.79 -3.79
C VAL A 122 16.71 2.26 -2.61
N LEU A 123 16.06 1.60 -1.64
CA LEU A 123 16.74 0.92 -0.53
C LEU A 123 17.76 -0.11 -1.04
N VAL A 124 17.44 -0.88 -2.08
CA VAL A 124 18.36 -1.84 -2.72
C VAL A 124 19.64 -1.16 -3.24
N PHE A 125 19.49 0.01 -3.86
CA PHE A 125 20.60 0.68 -4.54
C PHE A 125 21.55 1.40 -3.58
N GLN A 126 21.05 1.84 -2.43
CA GLN A 126 21.81 2.72 -1.55
C GLN A 126 22.16 2.10 -0.19
N THR A 127 21.57 0.96 0.17
CA THR A 127 21.94 0.22 1.39
C THR A 127 22.70 -1.06 1.07
N SER A 128 23.43 -1.58 2.06
CA SER A 128 24.11 -2.87 1.95
C SER A 128 23.14 -4.00 1.56
N LYS A 129 23.57 -4.92 0.68
CA LYS A 129 22.78 -6.12 0.26
C LYS A 129 22.18 -6.93 1.42
N LYS A 130 22.78 -6.85 2.60
CA LYS A 130 22.29 -7.46 3.86
C LYS A 130 20.89 -6.95 4.23
N TYR A 131 20.63 -5.65 4.13
CA TYR A 131 19.34 -5.05 4.47
C TYR A 131 18.24 -5.46 3.49
N LEU A 132 18.56 -5.59 2.20
CA LEU A 132 17.63 -6.12 1.21
C LEU A 132 17.20 -7.55 1.55
N LEU A 133 18.16 -8.43 1.85
CA LEU A 133 17.85 -9.80 2.19
C LEU A 133 17.01 -9.87 3.47
N ALA A 134 17.37 -9.06 4.48
CA ALA A 134 16.62 -8.92 5.71
C ALA A 134 15.17 -8.44 5.44
N TYR A 135 14.98 -7.45 4.55
CA TYR A 135 13.66 -6.93 4.17
C TYR A 135 12.77 -8.06 3.63
N ILE A 136 13.28 -8.80 2.64
CA ILE A 136 12.52 -9.87 1.98
C ILE A 136 12.18 -10.98 2.97
N VAL A 137 13.14 -11.38 3.81
CA VAL A 137 12.93 -12.42 4.84
C VAL A 137 11.89 -11.97 5.87
N ILE A 138 12.01 -10.75 6.40
CA ILE A 138 11.11 -10.22 7.42
C ILE A 138 9.68 -10.09 6.87
N ILE A 139 9.49 -9.47 5.71
CA ILE A 139 8.15 -9.31 5.10
C ILE A 139 7.53 -10.68 4.75
N SER A 140 8.31 -11.62 4.21
CA SER A 140 7.84 -12.98 3.92
C SER A 140 7.44 -13.74 5.18
N LEU A 141 8.22 -13.62 6.25
CA LEU A 141 7.94 -14.25 7.54
C LEU A 141 6.68 -13.66 8.18
N ILE A 142 6.54 -12.33 8.16
CA ILE A 142 5.36 -11.61 8.63
C ILE A 142 4.12 -12.03 7.82
N PHE A 143 4.25 -12.14 6.49
CA PHE A 143 3.18 -12.63 5.61
C PHE A 143 2.70 -14.01 6.05
N LEU A 144 3.62 -14.94 6.28
CA LEU A 144 3.29 -16.32 6.66
C LEU A 144 2.65 -16.38 8.06
N ILE A 145 3.18 -15.65 9.04
CA ILE A 145 2.66 -15.60 10.40
C ILE A 145 1.24 -15.02 10.42
N ILE A 146 1.03 -13.87 9.79
CA ILE A 146 -0.29 -13.21 9.76
C ILE A 146 -1.30 -14.08 9.02
N SER A 147 -0.92 -14.64 7.88
CA SER A 147 -1.80 -15.53 7.11
C SER A 147 -2.22 -16.75 7.93
N TYR A 148 -1.28 -17.37 8.65
CA TYR A 148 -1.56 -18.48 9.55
C TYR A 148 -2.47 -18.07 10.73
N LEU A 149 -2.17 -16.93 11.36
CA LEU A 149 -2.95 -16.39 12.47
C LEU A 149 -4.40 -16.06 12.05
N LEU A 150 -4.58 -15.50 10.85
CA LEU A 150 -5.90 -15.20 10.31
C LEU A 150 -6.69 -16.47 9.96
N ASN A 151 -6.01 -17.49 9.44
CA ASN A 151 -6.66 -18.79 9.19
C ASN A 151 -7.17 -19.43 10.49
N LEU A 152 -6.45 -19.24 11.60
CA LEU A 152 -6.87 -19.68 12.94
C LEU A 152 -8.00 -18.82 13.51
N LEU A 153 -7.90 -17.49 13.39
CA LEU A 153 -8.86 -16.53 13.97
C LEU A 153 -10.25 -16.63 13.29
N PHE A 154 -10.27 -16.88 11.99
CA PHE A 154 -11.50 -17.11 11.25
C PHE A 154 -11.57 -18.61 10.94
N PRO A 155 -12.16 -19.48 11.77
CA PRO A 155 -12.31 -20.90 11.45
C PRO A 155 -13.41 -21.11 10.38
N GLY A 156 -13.22 -22.12 9.52
CA GLY A 156 -14.16 -22.54 8.48
C GLY A 156 -13.47 -23.43 7.44
N ASP A 157 -14.23 -23.92 6.47
CA ASP A 157 -13.64 -24.61 5.32
C ASP A 157 -13.31 -23.61 4.21
N CYS A 158 -12.11 -23.72 3.65
CA CYS A 158 -11.88 -23.19 2.31
C CYS A 158 -12.57 -24.16 1.37
N HIS A 159 -13.54 -23.67 0.58
CA HIS A 159 -14.05 -24.45 -0.52
C HIS A 159 -12.96 -24.51 -1.58
N SER A 160 -12.02 -25.43 -1.38
CA SER A 160 -11.06 -25.81 -2.40
C SER A 160 -11.86 -26.20 -3.62
N GLN A 161 -11.52 -25.60 -4.75
CA GLN A 161 -12.07 -25.90 -6.05
C GLN A 161 -11.78 -27.35 -6.50
N ARG A 162 -11.33 -28.26 -5.61
CA ARG A 162 -11.21 -29.70 -5.88
C ARG A 162 -12.47 -30.29 -6.51
N ASN A 163 -13.66 -29.86 -6.11
CA ASN A 163 -14.92 -30.41 -6.66
C ASN A 163 -15.30 -29.82 -8.04
N CYS A 164 -14.75 -28.67 -8.45
CA CYS A 164 -14.97 -28.10 -9.80
C CYS A 164 -13.76 -28.25 -10.74
N SER A 165 -12.56 -28.47 -10.20
CA SER A 165 -11.30 -28.56 -10.95
C SER A 165 -11.11 -29.94 -11.61
N HIS A 166 -11.85 -30.96 -11.19
CA HIS A 166 -11.87 -32.24 -11.93
C HIS A 166 -12.45 -32.10 -13.35
N LYS A 167 -13.15 -31.01 -13.65
CA LYS A 167 -13.75 -30.75 -14.98
C LYS A 167 -12.86 -29.93 -15.93
N TYR A 168 -11.79 -29.30 -15.45
CA TYR A 168 -10.94 -28.45 -16.30
C TYR A 168 -9.47 -28.64 -15.97
N LYS A 169 -8.93 -29.82 -16.33
CA LYS A 169 -7.49 -30.02 -16.53
C LYS A 169 -7.07 -29.30 -17.83
N CYS A 170 -7.35 -28.00 -17.95
CA CYS A 170 -6.86 -27.20 -19.06
C CYS A 170 -5.36 -27.03 -18.85
N ARG A 171 -4.59 -27.64 -19.73
CA ARG A 171 -3.15 -27.42 -19.84
C ARG A 171 -2.97 -25.98 -20.32
N TYR A 172 -2.78 -25.05 -19.39
CA TYR A 172 -2.52 -23.65 -19.73
C TYR A 172 -1.15 -23.57 -20.38
N TYR A 173 -1.12 -23.40 -21.70
CA TYR A 173 0.10 -23.08 -22.42
C TYR A 173 0.38 -21.58 -22.28
N PHE A 174 1.67 -21.25 -22.18
CA PHE A 174 2.11 -19.86 -22.29
C PHE A 174 1.64 -19.32 -23.64
N MET A 175 0.80 -18.28 -23.60
CA MET A 175 0.31 -17.62 -24.79
C MET A 175 0.99 -16.26 -24.87
N VAL A 176 1.65 -15.95 -25.98
CA VAL A 176 2.29 -14.63 -26.14
C VAL A 176 1.18 -13.62 -26.45
N PRO A 177 0.92 -12.64 -25.58
CA PRO A 177 -0.15 -11.69 -25.81
C PRO A 177 0.25 -10.66 -26.88
N LYS A 178 -0.75 -10.10 -27.58
CA LYS A 178 -0.52 -9.09 -28.61
C LYS A 178 -0.22 -7.73 -27.96
N LEU A 179 0.91 -7.12 -28.32
CA LEU A 179 1.41 -5.89 -27.67
C LEU A 179 0.51 -4.64 -27.87
N LEU A 180 -0.10 -4.49 -29.05
CA LEU A 180 -0.92 -3.32 -29.38
C LEU A 180 -2.23 -3.24 -28.57
N PRO A 181 -3.07 -4.31 -28.53
CA PRO A 181 -4.25 -4.34 -27.68
C PRO A 181 -3.92 -4.17 -26.20
N LEU A 182 -2.84 -4.81 -25.72
CA LEU A 182 -2.36 -4.68 -24.35
C LEU A 182 -2.06 -3.23 -23.97
N LEU A 183 -1.33 -2.50 -24.83
CA LEU A 183 -0.98 -1.11 -24.56
C LEU A 183 -2.22 -0.22 -24.51
N CYS A 184 -3.12 -0.38 -25.49
CA CYS A 184 -4.36 0.40 -25.56
C CYS A 184 -5.26 0.12 -24.35
N GLN A 185 -5.38 -1.14 -23.95
CA GLN A 185 -6.15 -1.55 -22.78
C GLN A 185 -5.53 -1.06 -21.47
N SER A 186 -4.20 -1.09 -21.35
CA SER A 186 -3.49 -0.55 -20.19
C SER A 186 -3.74 0.95 -20.03
N VAL A 187 -3.62 1.72 -21.12
CA VAL A 187 -3.86 3.18 -21.12
C VAL A 187 -5.32 3.48 -20.75
N ARG A 188 -6.29 2.80 -21.36
CA ARG A 188 -7.71 2.99 -21.05
C ARG A 188 -8.02 2.68 -19.58
N SER A 189 -7.47 1.60 -19.05
CA SER A 189 -7.64 1.23 -17.63
C SER A 189 -7.01 2.28 -16.70
N SER A 190 -5.84 2.81 -17.07
CA SER A 190 -5.13 3.85 -16.32
C SER A 190 -5.89 5.17 -16.30
N ILE A 191 -6.52 5.56 -17.42
CA ILE A 191 -7.37 6.77 -17.48
C ILE A 191 -8.61 6.58 -16.60
N SER A 192 -9.28 5.43 -16.68
CA SER A 192 -10.45 5.14 -15.84
C SER A 192 -10.08 5.23 -14.36
N PHE A 193 -8.93 4.66 -13.98
CA PHE A 193 -8.42 4.75 -12.62
C PHE A 193 -8.09 6.19 -12.19
N LEU A 194 -7.47 6.98 -13.06
CA LEU A 194 -7.17 8.38 -12.77
C LEU A 194 -8.42 9.20 -12.50
N VAL A 195 -9.48 9.01 -13.29
CA VAL A 195 -10.75 9.74 -13.09
C VAL A 195 -11.39 9.35 -11.77
N GLU A 196 -11.41 8.06 -11.43
CA GLU A 196 -11.99 7.59 -10.17
C GLU A 196 -11.17 8.03 -8.94
N THR A 197 -9.84 8.11 -9.07
CA THR A 197 -8.95 8.52 -7.97
C THR A 197 -8.73 10.02 -7.85
N ALA A 198 -9.00 10.81 -8.89
CA ALA A 198 -8.82 12.26 -8.86
C ALA A 198 -9.65 12.93 -7.76
N VAL A 199 -10.89 12.48 -7.55
CA VAL A 199 -11.80 13.03 -6.53
C VAL A 199 -11.27 12.83 -5.10
N PRO A 200 -10.98 11.59 -4.63
CA PRO A 200 -10.42 11.39 -3.29
C PRO A 200 -9.04 12.04 -3.15
N PHE A 201 -8.27 12.17 -4.23
CA PHE A 201 -6.98 12.86 -4.21
C PHE A 201 -7.15 14.37 -3.99
N ALA A 202 -8.08 15.01 -4.70
CA ALA A 202 -8.41 16.43 -4.54
C ALA A 202 -8.87 16.72 -3.10
N VAL A 203 -9.81 15.92 -2.59
CA VAL A 203 -10.31 16.04 -1.21
C VAL A 203 -9.17 15.87 -0.20
N GLY A 204 -8.31 14.87 -0.37
CA GLY A 204 -7.15 14.64 0.49
C GLY A 204 -6.20 15.84 0.54
N ASN A 205 -5.88 16.46 -0.60
CA ASN A 205 -4.99 17.63 -0.63
C ASN A 205 -5.63 18.87 0.00
N ILE A 206 -6.94 19.07 -0.16
CA ILE A 206 -7.65 20.16 0.53
C ILE A 206 -7.52 19.98 2.05
N ILE A 207 -7.79 18.77 2.55
CA ILE A 207 -7.68 18.45 3.98
C ILE A 207 -6.26 18.69 4.48
N VAL A 208 -5.23 18.20 3.77
CA VAL A 208 -3.82 18.43 4.12
C VAL A 208 -3.50 19.92 4.15
N SER A 209 -3.89 20.66 3.12
CA SER A 209 -3.61 22.10 2.99
C SER A 209 -4.20 22.88 4.16
N ILE A 210 -5.44 22.57 4.54
CA ILE A 210 -6.11 23.16 5.71
C ILE A 210 -5.35 22.79 7.00
N LEU A 211 -5.04 21.50 7.20
CA LEU A 211 -4.33 21.05 8.40
C LEU A 211 -2.92 21.66 8.52
N TYR A 212 -2.25 21.85 7.39
CA TYR A 212 -0.93 22.47 7.33
C TYR A 212 -1.01 23.95 7.65
N TYR A 213 -1.99 24.67 7.08
CA TYR A 213 -2.23 26.10 7.34
C TYR A 213 -2.46 26.38 8.83
N PHE A 214 -3.25 25.54 9.51
CA PHE A 214 -3.48 25.66 10.96
C PHE A 214 -2.29 25.24 11.84
N GLY A 215 -1.18 24.79 11.24
CA GLY A 215 -0.03 24.23 11.97
C GLY A 215 -0.36 22.96 12.74
N LEU A 216 -1.50 22.31 12.46
CA LEU A 216 -1.93 21.11 13.17
C LEU A 216 -0.99 19.94 12.90
N ILE A 217 -0.47 19.84 11.68
CA ILE A 217 0.52 18.80 11.31
C ILE A 217 1.77 18.96 12.15
N HIS A 218 2.29 20.18 12.32
CA HIS A 218 3.46 20.42 13.17
C HIS A 218 3.17 20.04 14.64
N LYS A 219 1.99 20.41 15.16
CA LYS A 219 1.58 20.01 16.53
C LYS A 219 1.49 18.49 16.68
N LEU A 220 0.94 17.79 15.68
CA LEU A 220 0.89 16.32 15.65
C LEU A 220 2.28 15.71 15.55
N CYS A 221 3.20 16.29 14.79
CA CYS A 221 4.60 15.85 14.74
C CYS A 221 5.26 15.96 16.10
N ILE A 222 5.11 17.09 16.81
CA ILE A 222 5.67 17.24 18.18
C ILE A 222 5.02 16.24 19.14
N PHE A 223 3.70 16.05 19.04
CA PHE A 223 2.97 15.12 19.90
C PHE A 223 3.36 13.65 19.67
N THR A 224 3.63 13.27 18.43
CA THR A 224 4.04 11.89 18.07
C THR A 224 5.55 11.67 18.14
N ALA A 225 6.36 12.74 18.12
CA ALA A 225 7.81 12.70 18.28
C ALA A 225 8.29 11.86 19.47
N PRO A 226 7.74 11.94 20.71
CA PRO A 226 8.20 11.10 21.81
C PRO A 226 8.02 9.60 21.53
N VAL A 227 7.00 9.20 20.75
CA VAL A 227 6.84 7.82 20.33
C VAL A 227 7.99 7.43 19.39
N PHE A 228 8.26 8.21 18.35
CA PHE A 228 9.31 7.86 17.39
C PHE A 228 10.73 7.98 17.97
N CYS A 229 11.01 9.00 18.77
CA CYS A 229 12.33 9.23 19.37
C CYS A 229 12.58 8.32 20.59
N ASN A 230 11.68 8.25 21.57
CA ASN A 230 11.94 7.46 22.78
C ASN A 230 11.64 5.98 22.57
N PHE A 231 10.55 5.65 21.87
CA PHE A 231 10.16 4.26 21.67
C PHE A 231 10.94 3.63 20.52
N LEU A 232 11.10 4.30 19.37
CA LEU A 232 11.77 3.73 18.19
C LEU A 232 13.23 4.17 17.97
N LYS A 233 13.75 5.15 18.74
CA LYS A 233 15.09 5.73 18.55
C LYS A 233 15.33 6.27 17.13
N LEU A 234 14.27 6.79 16.51
CA LEU A 234 14.32 7.42 15.19
C LEU A 234 14.43 8.95 15.32
N PRO A 235 15.03 9.64 14.32
CA PRO A 235 15.08 11.11 14.31
C PRO A 235 13.66 11.68 14.26
N ALA A 236 13.48 12.89 14.81
CA ALA A 236 12.16 13.55 14.91
C ALA A 236 11.47 13.75 13.55
N GLU A 237 12.26 13.88 12.47
CA GLU A 237 11.78 14.01 11.10
C GLU A 237 10.96 12.79 10.63
N SER A 238 11.22 11.60 11.19
CA SER A 238 10.48 10.38 10.84
C SER A 238 8.98 10.46 11.20
N ALA A 239 8.62 11.22 12.25
CA ALA A 239 7.22 11.40 12.64
C ALA A 239 6.40 12.04 11.51
N ALA A 240 6.99 13.00 10.78
CA ALA A 240 6.34 13.66 9.65
C ALA A 240 6.06 12.65 8.51
N ILE A 241 7.00 11.73 8.23
CA ILE A 241 6.86 10.69 7.20
C ILE A 241 5.62 9.83 7.48
N PHE A 242 5.45 9.38 8.73
CA PHE A 242 4.32 8.52 9.11
C PHE A 242 2.99 9.29 9.15
N ILE A 243 2.98 10.53 9.63
CA ILE A 243 1.77 11.38 9.59
C ILE A 243 1.33 11.62 8.14
N LEU A 244 2.26 11.96 7.26
CA LEU A 244 1.99 12.11 5.82
C LEU A 244 1.49 10.80 5.22
N SER A 245 1.99 9.65 5.68
CA SER A 245 1.56 8.33 5.21
C SER A 245 0.12 7.98 5.58
N ILE A 246 -0.37 8.42 6.75
CA ILE A 246 -1.79 8.23 7.15
C ILE A 246 -2.71 8.91 6.16
N ILE A 247 -2.33 10.11 5.73
CA ILE A 247 -3.14 10.91 4.80
C ILE A 247 -3.01 10.33 3.39
N LYS A 248 -1.77 10.15 2.94
CA LYS A 248 -1.47 9.58 1.63
C LYS A 248 -0.12 8.88 1.67
N LYS A 249 -0.17 7.54 1.57
CA LYS A 249 1.00 6.65 1.64
C LYS A 249 2.10 7.04 0.63
N ASP A 250 1.75 7.57 -0.54
CA ASP A 250 2.72 8.04 -1.54
C ASP A 250 3.46 9.33 -1.14
N LEU A 251 2.85 10.20 -0.32
CA LEU A 251 3.52 11.40 0.19
C LEU A 251 4.55 11.03 1.25
N GLY A 252 4.21 10.08 2.12
CA GLY A 252 5.15 9.50 3.07
C GLY A 252 6.35 8.87 2.36
N ALA A 253 6.10 8.07 1.33
CA ALA A 253 7.11 7.50 0.47
C ALA A 253 8.07 8.53 -0.14
N ALA A 254 7.51 9.58 -0.75
CA ALA A 254 8.28 10.66 -1.35
C ALA A 254 9.07 11.45 -0.30
N SER A 255 8.49 11.72 0.86
CA SER A 255 9.16 12.41 1.97
C SER A 255 10.34 11.61 2.52
N LEU A 256 10.22 10.28 2.62
CA LEU A 256 11.33 9.42 3.02
C LEU A 256 12.46 9.47 2.00
N LEU A 257 12.14 9.47 0.71
CA LEU A 257 13.14 9.57 -0.35
C LEU A 257 13.88 10.93 -0.32
N ALA A 258 13.15 12.03 -0.10
CA ALA A 258 13.74 13.37 -0.02
C ALA A 258 14.66 13.52 1.21
N LEU A 259 14.22 12.99 2.37
CA LEU A 259 15.01 12.99 3.59
C LEU A 259 16.25 12.09 3.47
N PHE A 260 16.13 10.99 2.72
CA PHE A 260 17.27 10.15 2.38
C PHE A 260 18.31 10.92 1.55
N SER A 261 17.89 11.65 0.51
CA SER A 261 18.83 12.41 -0.34
C SER A 261 19.57 13.52 0.39
N ASN A 262 19.00 14.02 1.49
CA ASN A 262 19.63 15.04 2.32
C ASN A 262 20.68 14.48 3.30
N GLY A 263 20.86 13.14 3.37
CA GLY A 263 21.93 12.50 4.15
C GLY A 263 21.73 12.47 5.67
N GLY A 264 20.53 12.82 6.17
CA GLY A 264 20.25 12.90 7.62
C GLY A 264 19.99 11.56 8.33
N PHE A 265 19.90 10.45 7.60
CA PHE A 265 19.49 9.15 8.16
C PHE A 265 20.60 8.10 8.03
N THR A 266 20.74 7.26 9.06
CA THR A 266 21.65 6.10 9.01
C THR A 266 21.01 4.91 8.28
N GLU A 267 21.82 4.04 7.66
CA GLU A 267 21.34 2.82 6.98
C GLU A 267 20.30 1.99 7.77
N PRO A 268 20.50 1.68 9.07
CA PRO A 268 19.51 0.92 9.83
C PRO A 268 18.21 1.68 10.07
N GLN A 269 18.26 3.01 10.23
CA GLN A 269 17.05 3.83 10.41
C GLN A 269 16.19 3.85 9.15
N ILE A 270 16.81 3.95 7.97
CA ILE A 270 16.12 3.90 6.67
C ILE A 270 15.43 2.55 6.49
N PHE A 271 16.13 1.47 6.83
CA PHE A 271 15.57 0.13 6.80
C PHE A 271 14.34 -0.03 7.70
N ILE A 272 14.42 0.44 8.95
CA ILE A 272 13.30 0.39 9.90
C ILE A 272 12.12 1.20 9.37
N CYS A 273 12.34 2.45 8.93
CA CYS A 273 11.29 3.29 8.37
C CYS A 273 10.62 2.64 7.15
N THR A 274 11.40 1.98 6.29
CA THR A 274 10.87 1.33 5.08
C THR A 274 9.99 0.12 5.43
N VAL A 275 10.46 -0.76 6.31
CA VAL A 275 9.65 -1.91 6.79
C VAL A 275 8.38 -1.43 7.47
N MET A 276 8.50 -0.44 8.35
CA MET A 276 7.35 0.13 9.03
C MET A 276 6.35 0.73 8.05
N LEU A 277 6.79 1.52 7.07
CA LEU A 277 5.93 2.13 6.07
C LEU A 277 5.19 1.11 5.22
N THR A 278 5.83 -0.02 4.87
CA THR A 278 5.15 -1.12 4.16
C THR A 278 3.95 -1.61 4.97
N LEU A 279 4.17 -1.89 6.26
CA LEU A 279 3.17 -2.42 7.19
C LEU A 279 2.20 -1.36 7.73
N PHE A 280 2.53 -0.09 7.53
CA PHE A 280 1.75 1.01 8.07
C PHE A 280 0.43 1.18 7.32
N VAL A 281 -0.51 1.80 8.03
CA VAL A 281 -1.91 2.08 7.70
C VAL A 281 -2.25 2.09 6.19
N PRO A 282 -3.33 1.40 5.77
CA PRO A 282 -3.85 1.48 4.40
C PRO A 282 -4.24 2.92 4.03
N CYS A 283 -4.06 3.32 2.77
CA CYS A 283 -4.38 4.67 2.32
C CYS A 283 -5.87 5.01 2.48
N LEU A 284 -6.19 6.30 2.58
CA LEU A 284 -7.59 6.76 2.70
C LEU A 284 -8.51 6.17 1.62
N ALA A 285 -8.00 6.02 0.39
CA ALA A 285 -8.76 5.43 -0.71
C ALA A 285 -9.10 3.95 -0.49
N SER A 286 -8.17 3.14 0.02
CA SER A 286 -8.47 1.73 0.31
C SER A 286 -9.38 1.59 1.54
N MET A 287 -9.28 2.52 2.50
CA MET A 287 -10.22 2.59 3.62
C MET A 287 -11.65 2.88 3.16
N ILE A 288 -11.86 3.84 2.26
CA ILE A 288 -13.20 4.16 1.71
C ILE A 288 -13.84 2.93 1.06
N ILE A 289 -13.07 2.20 0.25
CA ILE A 289 -13.54 0.97 -0.40
C ILE A 289 -13.82 -0.12 0.64
N LEU A 290 -12.94 -0.29 1.63
CA LEU A 290 -13.15 -1.27 2.69
C LEU A 290 -14.43 -0.98 3.48
N PHE A 291 -14.68 0.29 3.84
CA PHE A 291 -15.90 0.74 4.52
C PHE A 291 -17.18 0.52 3.70
N LYS A 292 -17.08 0.56 2.37
CA LYS A 292 -18.22 0.31 1.48
C LYS A 292 -18.62 -1.17 1.43
N HIS A 293 -17.68 -2.09 1.67
CA HIS A 293 -17.87 -3.52 1.39
C HIS A 293 -17.84 -4.44 2.63
N GLU A 294 -17.25 -3.98 3.72
CA GLU A 294 -17.18 -4.73 4.98
C GLU A 294 -17.84 -3.95 6.13
N LYS A 295 -18.11 -4.65 7.24
CA LYS A 295 -18.66 -4.00 8.44
C LYS A 295 -17.66 -2.98 8.99
N LYS A 296 -18.15 -1.82 9.44
CA LYS A 296 -17.33 -0.74 10.03
C LYS A 296 -16.36 -1.24 11.12
N ILE A 297 -16.81 -2.18 11.95
CA ILE A 297 -16.01 -2.80 13.03
C ILE A 297 -14.76 -3.49 12.48
N ILE A 298 -14.88 -4.22 11.36
CA ILE A 298 -13.75 -4.92 10.74
C ILE A 298 -12.77 -3.89 10.19
N CYS A 299 -13.25 -2.85 9.52
CA CYS A 299 -12.41 -1.79 8.96
C CYS A 299 -11.59 -1.08 10.05
N ILE A 300 -12.25 -0.72 11.16
CA ILE A 300 -11.59 -0.06 12.30
C ILE A 300 -10.58 -1.01 12.95
N SER A 301 -10.95 -2.29 13.14
CA SER A 301 -10.04 -3.30 13.69
C SER A 301 -8.78 -3.48 12.84
N VAL A 302 -8.93 -3.56 11.51
CA VAL A 302 -7.79 -3.66 10.58
C VAL A 302 -6.88 -2.44 10.68
N TRP A 303 -7.45 -1.24 10.77
CA TRP A 303 -6.69 -0.01 10.90
C TRP A 303 -5.83 0.03 12.16
N PHE A 304 -6.43 -0.27 13.32
CA PHE A 304 -5.71 -0.36 14.59
C PHE A 304 -4.66 -1.48 14.58
N LEU A 305 -5.00 -2.64 14.01
CA LEU A 305 -4.08 -3.76 13.88
C LEU A 305 -2.83 -3.36 13.08
N CYS A 306 -2.98 -2.63 11.97
CA CYS A 306 -1.83 -2.17 11.17
C CYS A 306 -0.92 -1.24 11.97
N ILE A 307 -1.48 -0.29 12.71
CA ILE A 307 -0.71 0.65 13.55
C ILE A 307 0.07 -0.11 14.63
N ILE A 308 -0.63 -0.96 15.38
CA ILE A 308 -0.03 -1.71 16.49
C ILE A 308 1.07 -2.63 15.97
N MET A 309 0.81 -3.38 14.90
CA MET A 309 1.79 -4.29 14.30
C MET A 309 3.02 -3.55 13.78
N SER A 310 2.83 -2.41 13.09
CA SER A 310 3.94 -1.61 12.58
C SER A 310 4.81 -1.05 13.72
N LEU A 311 4.22 -0.55 14.81
CA LEU A 311 4.96 -0.05 15.97
C LEU A 311 5.72 -1.16 16.71
N ILE A 312 5.10 -2.32 16.92
CA ILE A 312 5.75 -3.46 17.57
C ILE A 312 6.94 -3.93 16.74
N LEU A 313 6.76 -4.11 15.43
CA LEU A 313 7.83 -4.54 14.53
C LEU A 313 8.95 -3.49 14.44
N GLY A 314 8.60 -2.20 14.36
CA GLY A 314 9.55 -1.10 14.40
C GLY A 314 10.41 -1.11 15.67
N LYS A 315 9.80 -1.39 16.84
CA LYS A 315 10.52 -1.52 18.11
C LYS A 315 11.46 -2.71 18.11
N ILE A 316 11.00 -3.89 17.68
CA ILE A 316 11.82 -5.10 17.61
C ILE A 316 13.04 -4.87 16.74
N LEU A 317 12.86 -4.25 15.56
CA LEU A 317 13.97 -3.94 14.65
C LEU A 317 14.90 -2.87 15.22
N SER A 318 14.36 -1.83 15.88
CA SER A 318 15.17 -0.82 16.56
C SER A 318 16.09 -1.42 17.63
N ILE A 319 15.58 -2.36 18.43
CA ILE A 319 16.38 -3.09 19.42
C ILE A 319 17.45 -3.96 18.73
N LEU A 320 17.12 -4.61 17.62
CA LEU A 320 18.04 -5.54 16.97
C LEU A 320 19.14 -4.85 16.16
N LEU A 321 18.90 -3.63 15.64
CA LEU A 321 19.81 -2.94 14.73
C LEU A 321 20.47 -1.67 15.29
N ILE A 322 19.80 -0.92 16.19
CA ILE A 322 20.31 0.36 16.72
C ILE A 322 20.97 0.16 18.10
N LEU A 323 20.70 -0.97 18.75
CA LEU A 323 21.27 -1.35 20.05
C LEU A 323 22.37 -2.44 19.97
N PRO A 324 23.29 -2.46 18.97
CA PRO A 324 24.48 -3.31 19.09
C PRO A 324 25.45 -2.79 20.14
#